data_AF-A0A9D5JIJ8-F1
#
_entry.id   AF-A0A9D5JIJ8-F1
#
_cell.length_a   1.000
_cell.length_b   1.000
_cell.length_c   1.000
_cell.angle_alpha   90.00
_cell.angle_beta   90.00
_cell.angle_gamma   90.00
#
_symmetry.space_group_name_H-M   'P 1'
#
loop_
_entity.id
_entity.type
_entity.pdbx_description
1 polymer ?
#
loop_
_entity_poly.entity_id
_entity_poly.type
_entity_poly.pdbx_seq_one_letter_code
_entity_poly.pdbx_strand_id
1 'polypeptide(L)'
;MANKRYLKDYLIAEIKDLKAEYGKFLSELYSGKSKPKRITPWFKLMNIKVQDTMEIVSKKYKIDKGILKNYQIELRNFVTDLEEFESNYKKDNYIQLSSKSQGELIQFQQDNNSKFSSLIIKINEK
;
A
#
# COMPACT_ATOMS: atom_id res chain seq x y z
N MET A 1 -9.97 -28.04 -13.66
CA MET A 1 -9.22 -27.75 -12.42
C MET A 1 -8.05 -26.77 -12.64
N ALA A 2 -7.29 -26.88 -13.74
CA ALA A 2 -6.15 -25.99 -14.03
C ALA A 2 -6.48 -24.49 -14.10
N ASN A 3 -7.61 -24.10 -14.72
CA ASN A 3 -7.99 -22.69 -14.88
C ASN A 3 -8.27 -21.98 -13.53
N LYS A 4 -8.91 -22.68 -12.58
CA LYS A 4 -9.12 -22.13 -11.22
C LYS A 4 -7.81 -21.90 -10.47
N ARG A 5 -6.85 -22.82 -10.60
CA ARG A 5 -5.52 -22.70 -10.00
C ARG A 5 -4.73 -21.56 -10.65
N TYR A 6 -4.74 -21.47 -11.97
CA TYR A 6 -4.10 -20.38 -12.71
C TYR A 6 -4.61 -18.99 -12.29
N LEU A 7 -5.93 -18.82 -12.19
CA LEU A 7 -6.53 -17.55 -11.75
C LEU A 7 -6.15 -17.20 -10.31
N LYS A 8 -6.08 -18.20 -9.42
CA LYS A 8 -5.65 -18.03 -8.03
C LYS A 8 -4.19 -17.55 -7.98
N ASP A 9 -3.30 -18.23 -8.69
CA ASP A 9 -1.88 -17.90 -8.75
C ASP A 9 -1.65 -16.49 -9.32
N TYR A 10 -2.40 -16.13 -10.38
CA TYR A 10 -2.40 -14.78 -10.94
C TYR A 10 -2.80 -13.72 -9.91
N LEU A 11 -3.95 -13.87 -9.24
CA LEU A 11 -4.42 -12.87 -8.27
C LEU A 11 -3.50 -12.77 -7.05
N ILE A 12 -2.88 -13.87 -6.63
CA ILE A 12 -1.86 -13.85 -5.57
C ILE A 12 -0.61 -13.09 -6.02
N ALA A 13 -0.20 -13.24 -7.29
CA ALA A 13 0.92 -12.48 -7.85
C ALA A 13 0.60 -10.97 -7.84
N GLU A 14 -0.57 -10.57 -8.30
CA GLU A 14 -1.02 -9.16 -8.26
C GLU A 14 -0.98 -8.58 -6.83
N ILE A 15 -1.41 -9.34 -5.82
CA ILE A 15 -1.35 -8.88 -4.42
C ILE A 15 0.08 -8.77 -3.90
N LYS A 16 0.97 -9.68 -4.32
CA LYS A 16 2.40 -9.58 -3.99
C LYS A 16 3.03 -8.35 -4.64
N ASP A 17 2.65 -8.03 -5.86
CA ASP A 17 3.13 -6.85 -6.57
C ASP A 17 2.64 -5.57 -5.90
N LEU A 18 1.36 -5.50 -5.50
CA LEU A 18 0.85 -4.40 -4.69
C LEU A 18 1.64 -4.22 -3.39
N LYS A 19 1.90 -5.31 -2.67
CA LYS A 19 2.73 -5.29 -1.44
C LYS A 19 4.14 -4.79 -1.72
N ALA A 20 4.75 -5.22 -2.82
CA ALA A 20 6.09 -4.80 -3.23
C ALA A 20 6.14 -3.31 -3.59
N GLU A 21 5.13 -2.77 -4.27
CA GLU A 21 5.02 -1.35 -4.58
C GLU A 21 4.92 -0.48 -3.32
N TYR A 22 4.11 -0.89 -2.33
CA TYR A 22 4.08 -0.21 -1.02
C TYR A 22 5.43 -0.31 -0.30
N GLY A 23 6.07 -1.48 -0.31
CA GLY A 23 7.39 -1.65 0.29
C GLY A 23 8.46 -0.75 -0.34
N LYS A 24 8.44 -0.62 -1.67
CA LYS A 24 9.33 0.30 -2.40
C LYS A 24 9.07 1.75 -2.00
N PHE A 25 7.82 2.18 -1.97
CA PHE A 25 7.44 3.52 -1.53
C PHE A 25 7.93 3.84 -0.12
N LEU A 26 7.73 2.90 0.82
CA LEU A 26 8.20 3.06 2.20
C LEU A 26 9.73 3.16 2.25
N SER A 27 10.45 2.34 1.50
CA SER A 27 11.91 2.40 1.40
C SER A 27 12.41 3.74 0.83
N GLU A 28 11.75 4.28 -0.19
CA GLU A 28 12.05 5.61 -0.74
C GLU A 28 11.79 6.72 0.27
N LEU A 29 10.73 6.60 1.08
CA LEU A 29 10.41 7.53 2.15
C LEU A 29 11.45 7.48 3.28
N TYR A 30 11.83 6.29 3.75
CA TYR A 30 12.87 6.10 4.77
C TYR A 30 14.25 6.60 4.33
N SER A 31 14.60 6.39 3.05
CA SER A 31 15.88 6.85 2.50
C SER A 31 15.89 8.34 2.13
N GLY A 32 14.79 9.04 2.39
CA GLY A 32 14.63 10.46 2.10
C GLY A 32 14.73 10.80 0.62
N LYS A 33 14.31 9.88 -0.25
CA LYS A 33 14.32 10.03 -1.72
C LYS A 33 12.95 10.45 -2.27
N SER A 34 11.95 10.59 -1.41
CA SER A 34 10.59 10.95 -1.78
C SER A 34 10.38 12.45 -1.83
N LYS A 35 9.63 12.91 -2.84
CA LYS A 35 9.21 14.31 -3.00
C LYS A 35 7.70 14.46 -2.84
N PRO A 36 7.19 15.46 -2.10
CA PRO A 36 5.77 15.59 -1.79
C PRO A 36 4.85 15.59 -3.03
N LYS A 37 5.21 16.31 -4.10
CA LYS A 37 4.37 16.40 -5.31
C LYS A 37 4.29 15.10 -6.10
N ARG A 38 5.19 14.13 -5.85
CA ARG A 38 5.14 12.79 -6.45
C ARG A 38 4.33 11.79 -5.64
N ILE A 39 4.24 11.99 -4.32
CA ILE A 39 3.56 11.09 -3.40
C ILE A 39 2.04 11.08 -3.65
N THR A 40 1.41 12.25 -3.79
CA THR A 40 -0.06 12.30 -3.99
C THR A 40 -0.51 11.65 -5.30
N PRO A 41 0.13 11.89 -6.47
CA PRO A 41 -0.15 11.15 -7.69
C PRO A 41 0.10 9.64 -7.54
N TRP A 42 1.17 9.24 -6.85
CA TRP A 42 1.46 7.83 -6.61
C TRP A 42 0.33 7.14 -5.83
N PHE A 43 -0.19 7.75 -4.77
CA PHE A 43 -1.35 7.22 -4.03
C PHE A 43 -2.59 7.09 -4.92
N LYS A 44 -2.83 8.01 -5.86
CA LYS A 44 -3.95 7.90 -6.81
C LYS A 44 -3.79 6.67 -7.72
N LEU A 45 -2.60 6.45 -8.26
CA LEU A 45 -2.30 5.29 -9.09
C LEU A 45 -2.45 3.98 -8.30
N MET A 46 -1.93 3.95 -7.06
CA MET A 46 -2.08 2.79 -6.19
C MET A 46 -3.53 2.51 -5.81
N ASN A 47 -4.35 3.55 -5.60
CA ASN A 47 -5.78 3.38 -5.36
C ASN A 47 -6.48 2.72 -6.55
N ILE A 48 -6.16 3.13 -7.78
CA ILE A 48 -6.70 2.52 -8.99
C ILE A 48 -6.31 1.04 -9.07
N LYS A 49 -5.01 0.72 -8.91
CA LYS A 49 -4.51 -0.67 -8.98
C LYS A 49 -5.13 -1.58 -7.93
N VAL A 50 -5.17 -1.13 -6.67
CA VAL A 50 -5.77 -1.92 -5.59
C VAL A 50 -7.26 -2.10 -5.81
N GLN A 51 -7.98 -1.05 -6.24
CA GLN A 51 -9.41 -1.16 -6.50
C GLN A 51 -9.70 -2.19 -7.58
N ASP A 52 -9.02 -2.12 -8.73
CA ASP A 52 -9.19 -3.08 -9.83
C ASP A 52 -8.93 -4.53 -9.37
N THR A 53 -7.79 -4.75 -8.70
CA THR A 53 -7.42 -6.08 -8.15
C THR A 53 -8.49 -6.58 -7.18
N MET A 54 -8.93 -5.73 -6.25
CA MET A 54 -9.89 -6.11 -5.21
C MET A 54 -11.31 -6.33 -5.74
N GLU A 55 -11.70 -5.63 -6.82
CA GLU A 55 -12.96 -5.89 -7.51
C GLU A 55 -13.00 -7.29 -8.11
N ILE A 56 -11.91 -7.73 -8.75
CA ILE A 56 -11.80 -9.08 -9.32
C ILE A 56 -11.79 -10.12 -8.20
N VAL A 57 -10.97 -9.93 -7.16
CA VAL A 57 -10.88 -10.83 -6.00
C VAL A 57 -12.24 -10.98 -5.33
N SER A 58 -12.95 -9.88 -5.09
CA SER A 58 -14.27 -9.89 -4.47
C SER A 58 -15.30 -10.60 -5.34
N LYS A 59 -15.32 -10.32 -6.64
CA LYS A 59 -16.23 -10.97 -7.59
C LYS A 59 -16.05 -12.49 -7.64
N LYS A 60 -14.80 -12.97 -7.58
CA LYS A 60 -14.47 -14.40 -7.71
C LYS A 60 -14.55 -15.17 -6.41
N TYR A 61 -14.10 -14.59 -5.31
CA TYR A 61 -13.92 -15.31 -4.05
C TYR A 61 -14.82 -14.83 -2.92
N LYS A 62 -15.66 -13.81 -3.17
CA LYS A 62 -16.54 -13.19 -2.17
C LYS A 62 -15.78 -12.68 -0.95
N ILE A 63 -14.51 -12.31 -1.14
CA ILE A 63 -13.70 -11.63 -0.14
C ILE A 63 -14.10 -10.15 -0.13
N ASP A 64 -14.11 -9.53 1.05
CA ASP A 64 -14.39 -8.11 1.17
C ASP A 64 -13.35 -7.28 0.39
N LYS A 65 -13.85 -6.47 -0.55
CA LYS A 65 -13.03 -5.55 -1.36
C LYS A 65 -12.40 -4.43 -0.52
N GLY A 66 -12.96 -4.15 0.67
CA GLY A 66 -12.48 -3.13 1.60
C GLY A 66 -11.26 -3.54 2.42
N ILE A 67 -10.80 -4.79 2.38
CA ILE A 67 -9.76 -5.31 3.29
C ILE A 67 -8.43 -4.54 3.23
N LEU A 68 -8.08 -3.98 2.06
CA LEU A 68 -6.89 -3.13 1.89
C LEU A 68 -7.21 -1.64 1.97
N LYS A 69 -8.47 -1.23 1.89
CA LYS A 69 -8.87 0.18 1.82
C LYS A 69 -8.37 0.97 3.04
N ASN A 70 -8.48 0.40 4.22
CA ASN A 70 -8.02 1.05 5.45
C ASN A 70 -6.50 1.27 5.43
N TYR A 71 -5.74 0.27 4.98
CA TYR A 71 -4.28 0.41 4.82
C TYR A 71 -3.92 1.61 3.93
N GLN A 72 -4.60 1.76 2.79
CA GLN A 72 -4.31 2.83 1.83
C GLN A 72 -4.64 4.21 2.38
N ILE A 73 -5.80 4.35 3.01
CA ILE A 73 -6.27 5.62 3.56
C ILE A 73 -5.38 6.02 4.73
N GLU A 74 -5.14 5.11 5.67
CA GLU A 74 -4.33 5.37 6.85
C GLU A 74 -2.89 5.72 6.47
N LEU A 75 -2.25 4.96 5.56
CA LEU A 75 -0.89 5.29 5.10
C LEU A 75 -0.83 6.63 4.38
N ARG A 76 -1.83 6.93 3.54
CA ARG A 76 -1.88 8.22 2.84
C ARG A 76 -1.99 9.36 3.84
N ASN A 77 -2.96 9.30 4.75
CA ASN A 77 -3.19 10.33 5.74
C ASN A 77 -1.93 10.49 6.60
N PHE A 78 -1.38 9.38 7.11
CA PHE A 78 -0.14 9.38 7.85
C PHE A 78 0.96 10.17 7.14
N VAL A 79 1.24 9.84 5.88
CA VAL A 79 2.32 10.49 5.12
C VAL A 79 2.01 11.96 4.82
N THR A 80 0.77 12.31 4.49
CA THR A 80 0.41 13.70 4.16
C THR A 80 0.32 14.61 5.38
N ASP A 81 0.10 14.03 6.56
CA ASP A 81 -0.04 14.75 7.82
C ASP A 81 1.32 14.92 8.54
N LEU A 82 2.41 14.35 7.99
CA LEU A 82 3.76 14.57 8.48
C LEU A 82 4.16 16.05 8.35
N GLU A 83 4.72 16.62 9.41
CA GLU A 83 5.31 17.97 9.38
C GLU A 83 6.39 18.07 8.29
N GLU A 84 7.16 17.01 8.08
CA GLU A 84 8.19 16.94 7.03
C GLU A 84 7.60 16.91 5.62
N PHE A 85 6.38 16.40 5.46
CA PHE A 85 5.67 16.48 4.19
C PHE A 85 5.20 17.91 3.91
N GLU A 86 4.53 18.54 4.87
CA GLU A 86 3.98 19.89 4.73
C GLU A 86 5.08 20.94 4.49
N SER A 87 6.13 20.92 5.33
CA SER A 87 7.26 21.86 5.24
C SER A 87 8.00 21.79 3.90
N ASN A 88 8.02 20.62 3.26
CA ASN A 88 8.68 20.41 1.98
C ASN A 88 7.72 20.53 0.78
N TYR A 89 6.41 20.62 0.98
CA TYR A 89 5.41 20.55 -0.10
C TYR A 89 5.53 21.68 -1.12
N LYS A 90 5.63 22.94 -0.65
CA LYS A 90 5.68 24.11 -1.54
C LYS A 90 6.90 24.08 -2.47
N LYS A 91 8.07 23.78 -1.90
CA LYS A 91 9.37 23.76 -2.61
C LYS A 91 9.64 22.42 -3.32
N ASP A 92 8.82 21.39 -3.07
CA ASP A 92 9.01 20.03 -3.60
C ASP A 92 10.41 19.46 -3.32
N ASN A 93 10.88 19.73 -2.11
CA ASN A 93 12.14 19.21 -1.60
C ASN A 93 12.00 17.75 -1.21
N TYR A 94 13.12 17.05 -1.12
CA TYR A 94 13.14 15.70 -0.59
C TYR A 94 12.72 15.68 0.87
N ILE A 95 11.77 14.81 1.21
CA ILE A 95 11.33 14.59 2.58
C ILE A 95 12.44 13.83 3.31
N GLN A 96 12.84 14.33 4.48
CA GLN A 96 13.72 13.62 5.40
C GLN A 96 12.91 13.37 6.67
N LEU A 97 12.60 12.10 6.97
CA LEU A 97 11.83 11.77 8.16
C LEU A 97 12.66 12.00 9.42
N SER A 98 12.08 12.67 10.41
CA SER A 98 12.62 12.71 11.77
C SER A 98 12.56 11.34 12.42
N SER A 99 13.35 11.12 13.47
CA SER A 99 13.32 9.87 14.25
C SER A 99 11.93 9.56 14.81
N LYS A 100 11.15 10.61 15.17
CA LYS A 100 9.77 10.45 15.63
C LYS A 100 8.88 9.91 14.52
N SER A 101 8.85 10.57 13.37
CA SER A 101 8.06 10.16 12.21
C SER A 101 8.45 8.76 11.70
N GLN A 102 9.74 8.42 11.75
CA GLN A 102 10.21 7.06 11.45
C GLN A 102 9.63 6.03 12.43
N GLY A 103 9.66 6.32 13.73
CA GLY A 103 9.09 5.45 14.77
C GLY A 103 7.59 5.22 14.59
N GLU A 104 6.84 6.28 14.32
CA GLU A 104 5.40 6.20 14.06
C GLU A 104 5.09 5.41 12.78
N LEU A 105 5.89 5.58 11.72
CA LEU A 105 5.75 4.81 10.48
C LEU A 105 6.09 3.32 10.65
N ILE A 106 7.04 2.99 11.52
CA ILE A 106 7.36 1.60 11.89
C ILE A 106 6.17 0.99 12.62
N GLN A 107 5.59 1.71 13.60
CA GLN A 107 4.42 1.24 14.33
C GLN A 107 3.24 0.99 13.38
N PHE A 108 2.96 1.93 12.48
CA PHE A 108 1.95 1.77 11.45
C PHE A 108 2.15 0.48 10.65
N GLN A 109 3.38 0.20 10.20
CA GLN A 109 3.69 -1.02 9.46
C GLN A 109 3.51 -2.28 10.29
N GLN A 110 3.89 -2.28 11.56
CA GLN A 110 3.69 -3.43 12.45
C GLN A 110 2.21 -3.80 12.56
N ASP A 111 1.35 -2.80 12.70
CA ASP A 111 -0.09 -2.99 12.88
C ASP A 111 -0.79 -3.45 11.59
N ASN A 112 -0.19 -3.17 10.44
CA ASN A 112 -0.89 -3.23 9.16
C ASN A 112 -0.27 -4.16 8.10
N ASN A 113 1.00 -4.58 8.26
CA ASN A 113 1.69 -5.40 7.26
C ASN A 113 1.06 -6.78 7.04
N SER A 114 0.34 -7.31 8.04
CA SER A 114 -0.34 -8.61 7.94
C SER A 114 -1.48 -8.60 6.92
N LYS A 115 -2.10 -7.45 6.63
CA LYS A 115 -3.28 -7.33 5.76
C LYS A 115 -3.10 -7.97 4.38
N PHE A 116 -1.94 -7.77 3.73
CA PHE A 116 -1.63 -8.39 2.44
C PHE A 116 -1.46 -9.92 2.55
N SER A 117 -0.74 -10.39 3.57
CA SER A 117 -0.53 -11.82 3.79
C SER A 117 -1.85 -12.53 4.11
N SER A 118 -2.70 -11.92 4.96
CA SER A 118 -4.04 -12.43 5.27
C SER A 118 -4.93 -12.51 4.04
N LEU A 119 -4.82 -11.56 3.11
CA LEU A 119 -5.56 -11.60 1.85
C LEU A 119 -5.10 -12.78 0.96
N ILE A 120 -3.79 -13.01 0.86
CA ILE A 120 -3.23 -14.15 0.12
C ILE A 120 -3.73 -15.48 0.71
N ILE A 121 -3.72 -15.62 2.04
CA ILE A 121 -4.23 -16.81 2.74
C ILE A 121 -5.72 -17.01 2.41
N LYS A 122 -6.54 -15.95 2.53
CA LYS A 122 -7.98 -16.02 2.21
C LYS A 122 -8.26 -16.44 0.78
N ILE A 123 -7.44 -16.01 -0.19
CA ILE A 123 -7.56 -16.45 -1.58
C ILE A 123 -7.17 -17.93 -1.70
N ASN A 124 -6.09 -18.35 -1.04
CA ASN A 124 -5.65 -19.75 -1.04
C ASN A 124 -6.66 -20.72 -0.44
N GLU A 125 -7.46 -20.29 0.54
CA GLU A 125 -8.49 -21.09 1.20
C GLU A 125 -9.79 -21.25 0.38
N LYS A 126 -9.95 -20.53 -0.73
CA LYS A 126 -11.16 -20.56 -1.59
C LYS A 126 -11.07 -21.57 -2.73
#